data_AF-A0A967KJW6-F1
#
_entry.id   AF-A0A967KJW6-F1
#
_cell.length_a   1.000
_cell.length_b   1.000
_cell.length_c   1.000
_cell.angle_alpha   90.00
_cell.angle_beta   90.00
_cell.angle_gamma   90.00
#
_symmetry.space_group_name_H-M   'P 1'
#
loop_
_entity.id
_entity.type
_entity.pdbx_description
1 polymer ?
#
loop_
_entity_poly.entity_id
_entity_poly.type
_entity_poly.pdbx_seq_one_letter_code
_entity_poly.pdbx_strand_id
1 'polypeptide(L)'
;KTTTEMGAMRVGDHLASLTGPLGIASEIEQYGTVICIGGGFAIAPIYPIARALKEAGNKVLSILGVRNRELLFWEERMRTVSDELIVCTDDGSY
;
A
#
# COMPACT_ATOMS: atom_id res chain seq x y z
N LYS A 1 0.95 -4.05 22.62
CA LYS A 1 2.26 -3.80 23.27
C LYS A 1 3.30 -3.40 22.22
N THR A 2 3.79 -4.31 21.36
CA THR A 2 4.88 -4.01 20.39
C THR A 2 4.59 -2.86 19.41
N THR A 3 3.49 -2.92 18.63
CA THR A 3 3.16 -1.85 17.66
C THR A 3 2.78 -0.53 18.33
N THR A 4 2.15 -0.59 19.52
CA THR A 4 1.83 0.58 20.35
C THR A 4 3.10 1.27 20.85
N GLU A 5 4.07 0.51 21.35
CA GLU A 5 5.37 1.02 21.80
C GLU A 5 6.15 1.62 20.62
N MET A 6 6.20 0.92 19.48
CA MET A 6 6.84 1.42 18.26
C MET A 6 6.18 2.72 17.75
N GLY A 7 4.85 2.81 17.80
CA GLY A 7 4.12 4.01 17.42
C GLY A 7 4.30 5.21 18.35
N ALA A 8 4.88 5.00 19.54
CA ALA A 8 5.19 6.05 20.51
C ALA A 8 6.65 6.55 20.42
N MET A 9 7.50 5.89 19.63
CA MET A 9 8.89 6.30 19.39
C MET A 9 8.94 7.66 18.67
N ARG A 10 10.02 8.41 18.91
CA ARG A 10 10.29 9.74 18.34
C ARG A 10 11.53 9.71 17.46
N VAL A 11 11.68 10.75 16.63
CA VAL A 11 12.89 10.94 15.83
C VAL A 11 14.11 11.01 16.76
N GLY A 12 15.10 10.17 16.50
CA GLY A 12 16.29 10.01 17.34
C GLY A 12 16.27 8.74 18.21
N ASP A 13 15.11 8.11 18.42
CA ASP A 13 15.03 6.81 19.08
C ASP A 13 15.56 5.68 18.18
N HIS A 14 15.94 4.56 18.79
CA HIS A 14 16.54 3.43 18.08
C HIS A 14 15.70 2.16 18.22
N LEU A 15 15.52 1.45 17.10
CA LEU A 15 15.03 0.06 17.12
C LEU A 15 16.14 -0.84 17.66
N ALA A 16 15.78 -1.76 18.55
CA ALA A 16 16.75 -2.72 19.11
C ALA A 16 17.36 -3.63 18.03
N SER A 17 16.60 -3.95 16.98
CA SER A 17 17.07 -4.70 15.83
C SER A 17 16.23 -4.39 14.59
N LEU A 18 16.84 -4.51 13.41
CA LEU A 18 16.18 -4.42 12.10
C LEU A 18 16.85 -5.43 11.17
N THR A 19 16.09 -6.41 10.68
CA THR A 19 16.60 -7.47 9.81
C THR A 19 15.81 -7.50 8.51
N GLY A 20 16.50 -7.39 7.37
CA GLY A 20 15.90 -7.51 6.05
C GLY A 20 16.82 -7.05 4.91
N PRO A 21 16.33 -7.06 3.65
CA PRO A 21 15.00 -7.49 3.24
C PRO A 21 14.78 -9.01 3.47
N LEU A 22 13.52 -9.39 3.72
CA LEU A 22 13.10 -10.78 3.95
C LEU A 22 12.01 -11.16 2.94
N GLY A 23 11.77 -12.47 2.79
CA GLY A 23 10.76 -13.02 1.89
C GLY A 23 11.25 -13.21 0.46
N ILE A 24 10.30 -13.46 -0.44
CA ILE A 24 10.55 -13.62 -1.88
C ILE A 24 9.99 -12.39 -2.57
N ALA A 25 10.75 -11.81 -3.50
CA ALA A 25 10.29 -10.68 -4.29
C ALA A 25 9.04 -11.06 -5.09
N SER A 26 8.12 -10.10 -5.27
CA SER A 26 7.00 -10.27 -6.19
C SER A 26 7.51 -10.50 -7.61
N GLU A 27 6.85 -11.40 -8.33
CA GLU A 27 7.08 -11.57 -9.76
C GLU A 27 6.50 -10.35 -10.50
N ILE A 28 7.33 -9.71 -11.31
CA ILE A 28 6.99 -8.49 -12.04
C ILE A 28 7.31 -8.72 -13.51
N GLU A 29 6.25 -8.81 -14.31
CA GLU A 29 6.33 -8.95 -15.77
C GLU A 29 5.23 -8.07 -16.42
N GLN A 30 5.19 -8.06 -17.75
CA GLN A 30 4.13 -7.41 -18.50
C GLN A 30 2.96 -8.37 -18.72
N TYR A 31 2.04 -8.40 -17.76
CA TYR A 31 0.83 -9.23 -17.76
C TYR A 31 -0.33 -8.63 -18.56
N GLY A 32 -0.30 -7.33 -18.86
CA GLY A 32 -1.38 -6.61 -19.52
C GLY A 32 -2.15 -5.76 -18.52
N THR A 33 -3.32 -6.22 -18.04
CA THR A 33 -4.09 -5.50 -17.00
C THR A 33 -3.99 -6.22 -15.67
N VAL A 34 -3.61 -5.49 -14.62
CA VAL A 34 -3.44 -6.02 -13.26
C VAL A 34 -4.27 -5.22 -12.27
N ILE A 35 -4.92 -5.93 -11.34
CA ILE A 35 -5.68 -5.31 -10.25
C ILE A 35 -4.87 -5.43 -8.95
N CYS A 36 -4.60 -4.30 -8.31
CA CYS A 36 -3.94 -4.21 -7.01
C CYS A 36 -4.96 -3.85 -5.93
N ILE A 37 -5.21 -4.74 -4.97
CA ILE A 37 -6.20 -4.53 -3.91
C ILE A 37 -5.48 -4.35 -2.57
N GLY A 38 -5.72 -3.23 -1.90
CA GLY A 38 -5.12 -2.90 -0.60
C GLY A 38 -6.19 -2.55 0.44
N GLY A 39 -6.18 -3.21 1.58
CA GLY A 39 -7.10 -2.96 2.69
C GLY A 39 -6.42 -2.33 3.91
N GLY A 40 -6.87 -1.16 4.37
CA GLY A 40 -6.31 -0.48 5.54
C GLY A 40 -4.78 -0.32 5.44
N PHE A 41 -4.04 -0.83 6.42
CA PHE A 41 -2.57 -0.75 6.43
C PHE A 41 -1.91 -1.43 5.21
N ALA A 42 -2.58 -2.39 4.56
CA ALA A 42 -2.06 -3.11 3.40
C ALA A 42 -1.96 -2.23 2.13
N ILE A 43 -2.51 -1.01 2.16
CA ILE A 43 -2.29 0.01 1.13
C ILE A 43 -0.80 0.39 1.03
N ALA A 44 -0.08 0.43 2.15
CA ALA A 44 1.35 0.75 2.14
C ALA A 44 2.22 -0.30 1.43
N PRO A 45 2.12 -1.61 1.71
CA PRO A 45 2.92 -2.62 1.04
C PRO A 45 2.48 -2.92 -0.41
N ILE A 46 1.22 -2.65 -0.81
CA ILE A 46 0.82 -2.84 -2.22
C ILE A 46 1.39 -1.74 -3.14
N TYR A 47 1.62 -0.53 -2.62
CA TYR A 47 2.17 0.59 -3.39
C TYR A 47 3.45 0.27 -4.18
N PRO A 48 4.54 -0.28 -3.60
CA PRO A 48 5.74 -0.59 -4.36
C PRO A 48 5.52 -1.65 -5.44
N ILE A 49 4.59 -2.58 -5.25
CA ILE A 49 4.24 -3.61 -6.23
C ILE A 49 3.45 -2.98 -7.38
N ALA A 50 2.44 -2.17 -7.09
CA ALA A 50 1.67 -1.43 -8.09
C ALA A 50 2.59 -0.54 -8.95
N ARG A 51 3.54 0.16 -8.32
CA ARG A 51 4.56 0.95 -9.01
C ARG A 51 5.40 0.08 -9.95
N ALA A 52 5.95 -1.03 -9.46
CA ALA A 52 6.78 -1.92 -10.28
C ALA A 52 6.01 -2.52 -11.47
N LEU A 53 4.73 -2.89 -11.26
CA LEU A 53 3.86 -3.37 -12.33
C LEU A 53 3.56 -2.27 -13.36
N LYS A 54 3.34 -1.03 -12.90
CA LYS A 54 3.14 0.13 -13.77
C LYS A 54 4.39 0.41 -14.61
N GLU A 55 5.56 0.38 -13.98
CA GLU A 55 6.87 0.54 -14.63
C GLU A 55 7.15 -0.59 -15.65
N ALA A 56 6.67 -1.82 -15.38
CA ALA A 56 6.74 -2.95 -16.31
C ALA A 56 5.75 -2.86 -17.49
N GLY A 57 4.98 -1.76 -17.61
CA GLY A 57 4.09 -1.52 -18.74
C GLY A 57 2.69 -2.12 -18.59
N ASN A 58 2.29 -2.51 -17.38
CA ASN A 58 0.92 -2.95 -17.13
C ASN A 58 -0.05 -1.77 -17.02
N LYS A 59 -1.30 -2.00 -17.41
CA LYS A 59 -2.44 -1.21 -16.98
C LYS A 59 -2.80 -1.61 -15.55
N VAL A 60 -2.64 -0.71 -14.59
CA VAL A 60 -2.82 -0.98 -13.16
C VAL A 60 -4.13 -0.38 -12.69
N LEU A 61 -5.04 -1.21 -12.19
CA LEU A 61 -6.27 -0.80 -11.53
C LEU A 61 -6.11 -1.02 -10.03
N SER A 62 -6.27 0.01 -9.21
CA SER A 62 -6.13 -0.10 -7.77
C SER A 62 -7.46 0.01 -7.06
N ILE A 63 -7.69 -0.85 -6.06
CA ILE A 63 -8.85 -0.80 -5.17
C ILE A 63 -8.36 -0.65 -3.74
N LEU A 64 -8.78 0.43 -3.07
CA LEU A 64 -8.45 0.70 -1.68
C LEU A 64 -9.68 0.49 -0.80
N GLY A 65 -9.61 -0.45 0.12
CA GLY A 65 -10.67 -0.72 1.09
C GLY A 65 -10.31 -0.18 2.47
N VAL A 66 -11.14 0.66 3.07
CA VAL A 66 -10.96 1.16 4.44
C VAL A 66 -12.28 1.16 5.21
N ARG A 67 -12.24 1.21 6.54
CA ARG A 67 -13.49 1.22 7.33
C ARG A 67 -14.27 2.53 7.17
N ASN A 68 -13.56 3.65 7.10
CA ASN A 68 -14.12 4.98 6.93
C ASN A 68 -13.08 5.92 6.29
N ARG A 69 -13.52 7.10 5.86
CA ARG A 69 -12.70 8.12 5.17
C ARG A 69 -11.51 8.61 6.00
N GLU A 70 -11.64 8.70 7.32
CA GLU A 70 -10.56 9.19 8.20
C GLU A 70 -9.35 8.26 8.25
N LEU A 71 -9.58 6.96 8.00
CA LEU A 71 -8.54 5.94 7.95
C LEU A 71 -7.91 5.80 6.56
N LEU A 72 -8.42 6.52 5.56
CA LEU A 72 -7.84 6.54 4.23
C LEU A 72 -6.51 7.29 4.23
N PHE A 73 -5.46 6.63 3.77
CA PHE A 73 -4.15 7.25 3.59
C PHE A 73 -3.56 6.85 2.24
N TRP A 74 -2.64 7.69 1.74
CA TRP A 74 -1.92 7.45 0.48
C TRP A 74 -2.80 7.32 -0.78
N GLU A 75 -4.02 7.83 -0.77
CA GLU A 75 -4.89 7.86 -1.95
C GLU A 75 -4.19 8.51 -3.15
N GLU A 76 -3.71 9.75 -3.00
CA GLU A 76 -2.98 10.48 -4.05
C GLU A 76 -1.71 9.73 -4.49
N ARG A 77 -1.02 9.12 -3.55
CA ARG A 77 0.19 8.34 -3.84
C ARG A 77 -0.15 7.11 -4.69
N MET A 78 -1.21 6.38 -4.36
CA MET A 78 -1.70 5.25 -5.15
C MET A 78 -2.20 5.69 -6.54
N ARG A 79 -2.83 6.87 -6.62
CA ARG A 79 -3.27 7.47 -7.88
C ARG A 79 -2.10 7.68 -8.85
N THR A 80 -0.92 8.06 -8.36
CA THR A 80 0.27 8.24 -9.23
C THR A 80 0.80 6.95 -9.87
N VAL A 81 0.45 5.79 -9.31
CA VAL A 81 0.94 4.47 -9.79
C VAL A 81 -0.18 3.59 -10.35
N SER A 82 -1.36 4.17 -10.58
CA SER A 82 -2.53 3.45 -11.09
C SER A 82 -3.12 4.20 -12.29
N ASP A 83 -3.62 3.45 -13.27
CA ASP A 83 -4.44 3.99 -14.36
C ASP A 83 -5.85 4.34 -13.88
N GLU A 84 -6.36 3.56 -12.93
CA GLU A 84 -7.64 3.79 -12.28
C GLU A 84 -7.52 3.49 -10.79
N LEU A 85 -8.21 4.27 -9.97
CA LEU A 85 -8.24 4.11 -8.52
C LEU A 85 -9.69 4.14 -8.03
N ILE A 86 -10.10 3.07 -7.38
CA ILE A 86 -11.40 2.95 -6.72
C ILE A 86 -11.16 2.90 -5.22
N VAL A 87 -11.92 3.69 -4.47
CA VAL A 87 -11.89 3.68 -3.00
C VAL A 87 -13.25 3.21 -2.51
N CYS A 88 -13.21 2.26 -1.57
CA CYS A 88 -14.39 1.72 -0.91
C CYS A 88 -14.27 1.93 0.61
N THR A 89 -15.32 2.48 1.21
CA THR A 89 -15.47 2.63 2.66
C THR A 89 -16.62 1.78 3.17
N ASP A 90 -16.43 1.04 4.27
CA ASP A 90 -17.49 0.19 4.86
C ASP A 90 -18.75 0.99 5.22
N ASP A 91 -18.59 2.25 5.66
CA ASP A 91 -19.67 3.14 6.07
C ASP A 91 -20.19 4.08 4.96
N GLY A 92 -19.65 3.97 3.74
CA GLY A 92 -20.02 4.84 2.62
C GLY A 92 -19.59 6.30 2.76
N SER A 93 -18.63 6.62 3.66
CA SER A 93 -18.14 7.99 3.87
C SER A 93 -17.26 8.57 2.76
N TYR A 94 -16.94 7.81 1.71
CA TYR A 94 -16.12 8.26 0.58
C TYR A 94 -16.90 9.07 -0.46
#